data_AF-A0A7C1J0D3-F1
#
_entry.id   AF-A0A7C1J0D3-F1
#
_cell.length_a   1.000
_cell.length_b   1.000
_cell.length_c   1.000
_cell.angle_alpha   90.00
_cell.angle_beta   90.00
_cell.angle_gamma   90.00
#
_symmetry.space_group_name_H-M   'P 1'
#
loop_
_entity.id
_entity.type
_entity.pdbx_description
1 polymer ?
#
loop_
_entity_poly.entity_id
_entity_poly.type
_entity_poly.pdbx_seq_one_letter_code
_entity_poly.pdbx_strand_id
1 'polypeptide(L)'
;MSLPIGTNLGLFHILWTLLSGRLLQTRGALIPALAATGLAPAAVRRAWAAFADGAWSVTRLIAALERLVRHEGRWQACRYGGYRVVAVDTLGFFRPRRKGCATKHFLSQAGEALPAIPFGLIANVGAVGSQTVPVVRQIVRAPSASASEAEVVTAVLLQVAQQLAPDEAAVVSPPERRPKSFSVWSCTTRSIKSRGSW
;
A
#
# COMPACT_ATOMS: atom_id res chain seq x y z
N MET A 1 -14.50 -13.64 -13.65
CA MET A 1 -13.43 -13.44 -14.64
C MET A 1 -13.22 -14.79 -15.31
N SER A 2 -13.30 -14.88 -16.63
CA SER A 2 -12.89 -16.11 -17.32
C SER A 2 -11.37 -16.17 -17.31
N LEU A 3 -10.81 -17.12 -16.58
CA LEU A 3 -9.37 -17.39 -16.48
C LEU A 3 -9.12 -18.82 -16.97
N PRO A 4 -7.97 -19.11 -17.61
CA PRO A 4 -7.58 -20.48 -17.87
C PRO A 4 -7.59 -21.30 -16.57
N ILE A 5 -8.05 -22.55 -16.63
CA ILE A 5 -8.24 -23.41 -15.45
C ILE A 5 -6.96 -23.49 -14.61
N GLY A 6 -5.80 -23.64 -15.25
CA GLY A 6 -4.51 -23.69 -14.57
C GLY A 6 -4.15 -22.40 -13.82
N THR A 7 -4.38 -21.23 -14.43
CA THR A 7 -4.17 -19.94 -13.77
C THR A 7 -5.14 -19.76 -12.59
N ASN A 8 -6.41 -20.11 -12.78
CA ASN A 8 -7.42 -19.99 -11.74
C ASN A 8 -7.07 -20.84 -10.50
N LEU A 9 -6.72 -22.12 -10.70
CA LEU A 9 -6.34 -23.02 -9.61
C LEU A 9 -5.04 -22.54 -8.91
N GLY A 10 -4.05 -22.09 -9.69
CA GLY A 10 -2.82 -21.55 -9.12
C GLY A 10 -3.06 -20.32 -8.23
N LEU A 11 -3.87 -19.37 -8.70
CA LEU A 11 -4.26 -18.19 -7.92
C LEU A 11 -5.06 -18.55 -6.67
N PHE A 12 -5.94 -19.56 -6.74
CA PHE A 12 -6.66 -20.07 -5.58
C PHE A 12 -5.68 -20.57 -4.49
N HIS A 13 -4.68 -21.37 -4.86
CA HIS A 13 -3.66 -21.84 -3.91
C HIS A 13 -2.88 -20.69 -3.28
N ILE A 14 -2.56 -19.65 -4.05
CA ILE A 14 -1.84 -18.48 -3.55
C ILE A 14 -2.71 -17.68 -2.57
N LEU A 15 -3.98 -17.46 -2.91
CA LEU A 15 -4.92 -16.78 -2.02
C LEU A 15 -5.11 -17.56 -0.72
N TRP A 16 -5.25 -18.89 -0.79
CA TRP A 16 -5.30 -19.75 0.39
C TRP A 16 -4.02 -19.64 1.24
N THR A 17 -2.86 -19.60 0.59
CA THR A 17 -1.56 -19.43 1.27
C THR A 17 -1.47 -18.07 1.99
N LEU A 18 -2.04 -17.02 1.40
CA LEU A 18 -2.14 -15.69 2.02
C LEU A 18 -3.09 -15.71 3.23
N LEU A 19 -4.31 -16.23 3.06
CA LEU A 19 -5.35 -16.25 4.10
C LEU A 19 -4.97 -17.14 5.30
N SER A 20 -4.25 -18.23 5.06
CA SER A 20 -3.73 -19.11 6.12
C SER A 20 -2.52 -18.51 6.86
N GLY A 21 -2.04 -17.33 6.48
CA GLY A 21 -0.92 -16.65 7.14
C GLY A 21 0.45 -17.31 6.89
N ARG A 22 0.55 -18.31 6.01
CA ARG A 22 1.83 -19.03 5.75
C ARG A 22 2.92 -18.12 5.19
N LEU A 23 2.55 -17.07 4.46
CA LEU A 23 3.50 -16.06 4.00
C LEU A 23 4.19 -15.33 5.16
N LEU A 24 3.53 -15.15 6.31
CA LEU A 24 4.16 -14.51 7.47
C LEU A 24 5.25 -15.41 8.06
N GLN A 25 4.99 -16.73 8.13
CA GLN A 25 5.94 -17.72 8.63
C GLN A 25 7.20 -17.83 7.76
N THR A 26 7.06 -17.59 6.45
CA THR A 26 8.18 -17.65 5.49
C THR A 26 8.77 -16.30 5.14
N ARG A 27 8.42 -15.23 5.89
CA ARG A 27 8.87 -13.85 5.62
C ARG A 27 8.57 -13.40 4.18
N GLY A 28 7.43 -13.81 3.65
CA GLY A 28 6.95 -13.48 2.31
C GLY A 28 7.48 -14.37 1.19
N ALA A 29 8.25 -15.43 1.48
CA ALA A 29 8.72 -16.35 0.46
C ALA A 29 7.58 -17.27 -0.01
N LEU A 30 7.13 -17.07 -1.25
CA LEU A 30 5.93 -17.71 -1.80
C LEU A 30 6.07 -19.23 -2.00
N ILE A 31 7.17 -19.69 -2.60
CA ILE A 31 7.41 -21.12 -2.85
C ILE A 31 7.39 -21.94 -1.55
N PRO A 32 8.18 -21.59 -0.50
CA PRO A 32 8.11 -22.34 0.76
C PRO A 32 6.77 -22.16 1.47
N ALA A 33 6.08 -21.02 1.32
CA ALA A 33 4.74 -20.85 1.91
C ALA A 33 3.71 -21.78 1.27
N LEU A 34 3.74 -21.90 -0.06
CA LEU A 34 2.90 -22.84 -0.81
C LEU A 34 3.19 -24.27 -0.37
N ALA A 35 4.46 -24.66 -0.25
CA ALA A 35 4.82 -26.00 0.23
C ALA A 35 4.30 -26.26 1.65
N ALA A 36 4.36 -25.26 2.54
CA ALA A 36 3.86 -25.35 3.91
C ALA A 36 2.33 -25.49 4.03
N THR A 37 1.58 -25.31 2.92
CA THR A 37 0.13 -25.61 2.88
C THR A 37 -0.15 -27.10 2.60
N GLY A 38 0.88 -27.94 2.45
CA GLY A 38 0.75 -29.38 2.16
C GLY A 38 0.66 -29.72 0.67
N LEU A 39 0.93 -28.76 -0.21
CA LEU A 39 0.91 -29.00 -1.66
C LEU A 39 2.09 -29.88 -2.10
N ALA A 40 1.79 -30.85 -2.96
CA ALA A 40 2.83 -31.63 -3.64
C ALA A 40 3.77 -30.72 -4.45
N PRO A 41 5.07 -31.06 -4.62
CA PRO A 41 6.03 -30.20 -5.30
C PRO A 41 5.61 -29.76 -6.72
N ALA A 42 4.93 -30.63 -7.47
CA ALA A 42 4.40 -30.28 -8.79
C ALA A 42 3.29 -29.21 -8.73
N ALA A 43 2.42 -29.26 -7.72
CA ALA A 43 1.38 -28.26 -7.51
C ALA A 43 1.98 -26.91 -7.08
N VAL A 44 3.01 -26.91 -6.23
CA VAL A 44 3.77 -25.70 -5.87
C VAL A 44 4.35 -25.02 -7.12
N ARG A 45 5.02 -25.79 -8.00
CA ARG A 45 5.57 -25.25 -9.24
C ARG A 45 4.50 -24.68 -10.17
N ARG A 46 3.35 -25.36 -10.31
CA ARG A 46 2.24 -24.86 -11.12
C ARG A 46 1.61 -23.59 -10.55
N ALA A 47 1.42 -23.52 -9.23
CA ALA A 47 0.93 -22.30 -8.58
C ALA A 47 1.92 -21.14 -8.76
N TRP A 48 3.23 -21.41 -8.60
CA TRP A 48 4.26 -20.42 -8.90
C TRP A 48 4.24 -19.94 -10.35
N ALA A 49 4.18 -20.85 -11.33
CA ALA A 49 4.08 -20.49 -12.74
C ALA A 49 2.81 -19.68 -13.06
N ALA A 50 1.67 -20.05 -12.47
CA ALA A 50 0.43 -19.29 -12.58
C ALA A 50 0.57 -17.86 -12.01
N PHE A 51 1.32 -17.68 -10.92
CA PHE A 51 1.61 -16.36 -10.38
C PHE A 51 2.53 -15.54 -11.28
N ALA A 52 3.65 -16.13 -11.69
CA ALA A 52 4.69 -15.43 -12.43
C ALA A 52 4.26 -15.08 -13.86
N ASP A 53 3.69 -16.06 -14.57
CA ASP A 53 3.47 -16.01 -16.01
C ASP A 53 2.02 -16.30 -16.42
N GLY A 54 1.13 -16.52 -15.45
CA GLY A 54 -0.27 -16.80 -15.72
C GLY A 54 -1.04 -15.60 -16.26
N ALA A 55 -2.18 -15.87 -16.90
CA ALA A 55 -3.04 -14.84 -17.49
C ALA A 55 -3.90 -14.12 -16.45
N TRP A 56 -3.31 -13.26 -15.61
CA TRP A 56 -4.03 -12.50 -14.58
C TRP A 56 -3.50 -11.08 -14.41
N SER A 57 -4.25 -10.25 -13.67
CA SER A 57 -3.88 -8.86 -13.39
C SER A 57 -4.26 -8.51 -11.95
N VAL A 58 -3.32 -7.89 -11.23
CA VAL A 58 -3.56 -7.42 -9.85
C VAL A 58 -4.73 -6.44 -9.79
N THR A 59 -4.85 -5.54 -10.76
CA THR A 59 -5.96 -4.58 -10.85
C THR A 59 -7.30 -5.29 -10.98
N ARG A 60 -7.38 -6.33 -11.83
CA ARG A 60 -8.62 -7.10 -11.99
C ARG A 60 -8.96 -7.93 -10.76
N LEU A 61 -7.95 -8.46 -10.05
CA LEU A 61 -8.15 -9.17 -8.78
C LEU A 61 -8.68 -8.23 -7.69
N ILE A 62 -8.11 -7.03 -7.56
CA ILE A 62 -8.57 -6.02 -6.61
C ILE A 62 -10.03 -5.63 -6.91
N ALA A 63 -10.37 -5.35 -8.17
CA ALA A 63 -11.74 -5.03 -8.58
C ALA A 63 -12.72 -6.21 -8.36
N ALA A 64 -12.25 -7.45 -8.46
CA ALA A 64 -13.07 -8.62 -8.13
C ALA A 64 -13.31 -8.74 -6.62
N LEU A 65 -12.28 -8.52 -5.80
CA LEU A 65 -12.40 -8.51 -4.35
C LEU A 65 -13.35 -7.41 -3.88
N GLU A 66 -13.21 -6.19 -4.38
CA GLU A 66 -14.09 -5.08 -4.00
C GLU A 66 -15.56 -5.40 -4.31
N ARG A 67 -15.85 -5.98 -5.49
CA ARG A 67 -17.22 -6.40 -5.84
C ARG A 67 -17.74 -7.49 -4.90
N LEU A 68 -16.91 -8.45 -4.51
CA LEU A 68 -17.31 -9.50 -3.57
C LEU A 68 -17.66 -8.90 -2.20
N VAL A 69 -16.81 -8.02 -1.68
CA VAL A 69 -17.04 -7.35 -0.39
C VAL A 69 -18.33 -6.52 -0.42
N ARG A 70 -18.58 -5.79 -1.51
CA ARG A 70 -19.83 -5.03 -1.68
C ARG A 70 -21.05 -5.94 -1.78
N HIS A 71 -20.95 -7.04 -2.52
CA HIS A 71 -22.03 -8.01 -2.68
C HIS A 71 -22.37 -8.72 -1.36
N GLU A 72 -21.38 -9.04 -0.53
CA GLU A 72 -21.61 -9.63 0.80
C GLU A 72 -22.39 -8.67 1.73
N GLY A 73 -22.34 -7.35 1.49
CA GLY A 73 -23.19 -6.35 2.15
C GLY A 73 -22.88 -6.09 3.63
N ARG A 74 -21.97 -6.86 4.24
CA ARG A 74 -21.57 -6.71 5.65
C ARG A 74 -20.60 -5.56 5.88
N TRP A 75 -19.80 -5.23 4.88
CA TRP A 75 -18.88 -4.11 4.93
C TRP A 75 -19.62 -2.81 4.68
N GLN A 76 -19.48 -1.85 5.60
CA GLN A 76 -20.09 -0.53 5.50
C GLN A 76 -19.00 0.54 5.41
N ALA A 77 -19.11 1.44 4.44
CA ALA A 77 -18.13 2.52 4.27
C ALA A 77 -18.14 3.45 5.49
N CYS A 78 -16.96 3.77 6.02
CA CYS A 78 -16.82 4.76 7.07
C CYS A 78 -17.10 6.14 6.49
N ARG A 79 -17.94 6.92 7.18
CA ARG A 79 -18.26 8.29 6.79
C ARG A 79 -17.84 9.27 7.88
N TYR A 80 -17.26 10.39 7.47
CA TYR A 80 -16.92 11.50 8.36
C TYR A 80 -17.39 12.80 7.69
N GLY A 81 -18.20 13.59 8.40
CA GLY A 81 -18.78 14.81 7.83
C GLY A 81 -19.58 14.59 6.53
N GLY A 82 -20.20 13.40 6.36
CA GLY A 82 -20.92 13.01 5.15
C GLY A 82 -20.07 12.34 4.06
N TYR A 83 -18.75 12.51 4.10
CA TYR A 83 -17.82 11.97 3.11
C TYR A 83 -17.40 10.53 3.44
N ARG A 84 -17.32 9.68 2.42
CA ARG A 84 -16.68 8.36 2.51
C ARG A 84 -15.17 8.52 2.55
N VAL A 85 -14.53 7.84 3.49
CA VAL A 85 -13.08 7.96 3.69
C VAL A 85 -12.32 7.05 2.72
N VAL A 86 -11.36 7.63 2.01
CA VAL A 86 -10.39 6.91 1.18
C VAL A 86 -9.01 7.10 1.79
N ALA A 87 -8.41 6.02 2.28
CA ALA A 87 -7.05 6.06 2.83
C ALA A 87 -6.02 5.97 1.70
N VAL A 88 -5.00 6.81 1.77
CA VAL A 88 -3.92 6.89 0.78
C VAL A 88 -2.60 6.89 1.51
N ASP A 89 -1.73 5.96 1.17
CA ASP A 89 -0.40 5.85 1.76
C ASP A 89 0.67 5.52 0.72
N THR A 90 1.91 5.88 1.00
CA THR A 90 3.10 5.50 0.23
C THR A 90 3.98 4.62 1.08
N LEU A 91 4.25 3.41 0.59
CA LEU A 91 4.93 2.35 1.33
C LEU A 91 6.17 1.88 0.57
N GLY A 92 7.14 1.33 1.32
CA GLY A 92 8.34 0.71 0.77
C GLY A 92 8.40 -0.78 1.07
N PHE A 93 8.48 -1.62 0.03
CA PHE A 93 8.86 -3.02 0.20
C PHE A 93 10.38 -3.15 0.29
N PHE A 94 10.91 -3.18 1.51
CA PHE A 94 12.35 -3.17 1.77
C PHE A 94 13.06 -4.42 1.24
N ARG A 95 14.13 -4.21 0.49
CA ARG A 95 14.97 -5.25 -0.11
C ARG A 95 16.46 -4.92 0.11
N PRO A 96 16.93 -4.90 1.37
CA PRO A 96 18.30 -4.45 1.70
C PRO A 96 19.39 -5.31 1.04
N ARG A 97 19.11 -6.58 0.72
CA ARG A 97 20.05 -7.50 0.05
C ARG A 97 19.96 -7.48 -1.48
N ARG A 98 19.08 -6.68 -2.08
CA ARG A 98 18.94 -6.61 -3.55
C ARG A 98 20.04 -5.75 -4.14
N LYS A 99 20.99 -6.38 -4.83
CA LYS A 99 22.04 -5.69 -5.59
C LYS A 99 21.42 -4.81 -6.68
N GLY A 100 21.95 -3.60 -6.85
CA GLY A 100 21.50 -2.65 -7.88
C GLY A 100 20.08 -2.10 -7.70
N CYS A 101 19.53 -2.11 -6.47
CA CYS A 101 18.24 -1.47 -6.22
C CYS A 101 18.38 0.06 -6.26
N ALA A 102 17.99 0.68 -7.37
CA ALA A 102 18.12 2.12 -7.56
C ALA A 102 17.15 2.93 -6.68
N THR A 103 15.99 2.37 -6.35
CA THR A 103 14.99 3.01 -5.49
C THR A 103 15.28 2.79 -4.00
N LYS A 104 14.92 3.78 -3.20
CA LYS A 104 14.98 3.75 -1.74
C LYS A 104 13.64 4.22 -1.15
N HIS A 105 13.36 3.83 0.07
CA HIS A 105 12.26 4.35 0.85
C HIS A 105 12.77 4.66 2.26
N PHE A 106 12.31 5.77 2.83
CA PHE A 106 12.67 6.12 4.20
C PHE A 106 12.05 5.12 5.19
N LEU A 107 12.81 4.75 6.21
CA LEU A 107 12.32 3.96 7.34
C LEU A 107 12.65 4.71 8.62
N SER A 108 11.63 5.22 9.33
CA SER A 108 11.85 5.98 10.57
C SER A 108 12.65 5.20 11.61
N GLN A 109 12.38 3.91 11.77
CA GLN A 109 13.09 3.04 12.71
C GLN A 109 14.60 2.96 12.45
N ALA A 110 15.04 3.14 11.19
CA ALA A 110 16.45 3.15 10.81
C ALA A 110 17.03 4.57 10.70
N GLY A 111 16.20 5.62 10.70
CA GLY A 111 16.62 7.01 10.51
C GLY A 111 17.21 7.32 9.13
N GLU A 112 17.05 6.41 8.17
CA GLU A 112 17.63 6.52 6.84
C GLU A 112 16.77 5.90 5.74
N ALA A 113 17.11 6.23 4.49
CA ALA A 113 16.49 5.65 3.31
C ALA A 113 17.18 4.34 2.92
N LEU A 114 16.44 3.24 2.99
CA LEU A 114 16.93 1.91 2.70
C LEU A 114 16.51 1.45 1.30
N PRO A 115 17.27 0.56 0.64
CA PRO A 115 16.86 -0.05 -0.61
C PRO A 115 15.48 -0.70 -0.50
N ALA A 116 14.54 -0.22 -1.30
CA ALA A 116 13.14 -0.65 -1.25
C ALA A 116 12.47 -0.49 -2.62
N ILE A 117 11.38 -1.23 -2.84
CA ILE A 117 10.47 -1.00 -3.97
C ILE A 117 9.33 -0.11 -3.46
N PRO A 118 9.31 1.19 -3.79
CA PRO A 118 8.24 2.07 -3.34
C PRO A 118 6.97 1.88 -4.18
N PHE A 119 5.82 2.01 -3.54
CA PHE A 119 4.50 1.97 -4.16
C PHE A 119 3.48 2.72 -3.31
N GLY A 120 2.39 3.16 -3.93
CA GLY A 120 1.23 3.69 -3.24
C GLY A 120 0.15 2.65 -3.00
N LEU A 121 -0.56 2.81 -1.91
CA LEU A 121 -1.76 2.05 -1.58
C LEU A 121 -2.94 3.01 -1.44
N ILE A 122 -4.01 2.73 -2.18
CA ILE A 122 -5.29 3.44 -2.06
C ILE A 122 -6.32 2.41 -1.58
N ALA A 123 -7.06 2.74 -0.53
CA ALA A 123 -8.06 1.84 0.05
C ALA A 123 -9.34 2.58 0.44
N ASN A 124 -10.48 1.93 0.19
CA ASN A 124 -11.75 2.32 0.79
C ASN A 124 -11.71 1.98 2.27
N VAL A 125 -12.07 2.92 3.14
CA VAL A 125 -12.17 2.67 4.58
C VAL A 125 -13.61 2.33 4.93
N GLY A 126 -13.80 1.23 5.62
CA GLY A 126 -15.09 0.81 6.14
C GLY A 126 -14.94 -0.11 7.32
N ALA A 127 -16.06 -0.67 7.78
CA ALA A 127 -16.11 -1.53 8.93
C ALA A 127 -16.99 -2.75 8.70
N VAL A 128 -16.67 -3.83 9.42
CA VAL A 128 -17.55 -4.98 9.61
C VAL A 128 -17.80 -5.08 11.12
N GLY A 129 -19.03 -4.79 11.55
CA GLY A 129 -19.32 -4.61 12.97
C GLY A 129 -18.50 -3.46 13.57
N SER A 130 -17.78 -3.73 14.67
CA SER A 130 -16.93 -2.74 15.33
C SER A 130 -15.51 -2.65 14.76
N GLN A 131 -15.14 -3.52 13.82
CA GLN A 131 -13.77 -3.59 13.29
C GLN A 131 -13.64 -2.79 12.01
N THR A 132 -12.72 -1.83 11.99
CA THR A 132 -12.30 -1.15 10.75
C THR A 132 -11.55 -2.12 9.85
N VAL A 133 -12.03 -2.26 8.61
CA VAL A 133 -11.47 -3.15 7.60
C VAL A 133 -11.28 -2.33 6.31
N PRO A 134 -10.04 -1.98 5.94
CA PRO A 134 -9.76 -1.33 4.66
C PRO A 134 -9.93 -2.34 3.51
N VAL A 135 -10.56 -1.90 2.43
CA VAL A 135 -10.65 -2.66 1.19
C VAL A 135 -9.76 -1.97 0.17
N VAL A 136 -8.70 -2.66 -0.25
CA VAL A 136 -7.77 -2.14 -1.27
C VAL A 136 -8.55 -1.77 -2.52
N ARG A 137 -8.36 -0.54 -2.99
CA ARG A 137 -8.91 0.01 -4.24
C ARG A 137 -7.87 -0.05 -5.36
N GLN A 138 -6.62 0.30 -5.06
CA GLN A 138 -5.55 0.31 -6.05
C GLN A 138 -4.17 0.21 -5.40
N ILE A 139 -3.24 -0.39 -6.13
CA ILE A 139 -1.80 -0.31 -5.86
C ILE A 139 -1.17 0.48 -7.00
N VAL A 140 -0.53 1.61 -6.67
CA VAL A 140 0.15 2.48 -7.63
C VAL A 140 1.64 2.15 -7.60
N ARG A 141 2.17 1.62 -8.71
CA ARG A 141 3.60 1.30 -8.82
C ARG A 141 4.41 2.57 -9.04
N ALA A 142 5.67 2.53 -8.64
CA ALA A 142 6.62 3.57 -9.02
C ALA A 142 6.65 3.76 -10.55
N PRO A 143 6.69 5.01 -11.05
CA PRO A 143 6.62 5.31 -12.48
C PRO A 143 7.86 4.82 -13.25
N SER A 144 8.99 4.64 -12.56
CA SER A 144 10.22 4.10 -13.14
C SER A 144 11.01 3.27 -12.12
N ALA A 145 11.97 2.48 -12.59
CA ALA A 145 12.83 1.65 -11.75
C ALA A 145 13.86 2.44 -10.91
N SER A 146 13.93 3.76 -11.12
CA SER A 146 14.81 4.70 -10.39
C SER A 146 14.02 5.87 -9.81
N ALA A 147 12.69 5.75 -9.71
CA ALA A 147 11.83 6.83 -9.24
C ALA A 147 12.20 7.25 -7.81
N SER A 148 12.25 8.56 -7.60
CA SER A 148 12.31 9.20 -6.30
C SER A 148 11.00 9.01 -5.53
N GLU A 149 11.05 9.16 -4.22
CA GLU A 149 9.86 9.11 -3.36
C GLU A 149 8.83 10.19 -3.76
N ALA A 150 9.29 11.39 -4.12
CA ALA A 150 8.42 12.48 -4.56
C ALA A 150 7.67 12.14 -5.87
N GLU A 151 8.32 11.44 -6.81
CA GLU A 151 7.66 10.97 -8.04
C GLU A 151 6.61 9.90 -7.75
N VAL A 152 6.87 9.01 -6.78
CA VAL A 152 5.88 8.02 -6.33
C VAL A 152 4.68 8.72 -5.68
N VAL A 153 4.91 9.66 -4.76
CA VAL A 153 3.85 10.46 -4.13
C VAL A 153 3.03 11.20 -5.19
N THR A 154 3.68 11.84 -6.15
CA THR A 154 3.00 12.55 -7.25
C THR A 154 2.15 11.59 -8.07
N ALA A 155 2.68 10.43 -8.46
CA ALA A 155 1.94 9.43 -9.20
C ALA A 155 0.70 8.95 -8.42
N VAL A 156 0.81 8.77 -7.10
CA VAL A 156 -0.30 8.39 -6.22
C VAL A 156 -1.37 9.48 -6.17
N LEU A 157 -0.97 10.73 -5.92
CA LEU A 157 -1.92 11.84 -5.83
C LEU A 157 -2.66 12.08 -7.14
N LEU A 158 -1.99 11.91 -8.28
CA LEU A 158 -2.64 11.97 -9.60
C LEU A 158 -3.69 10.86 -9.76
N GLN A 159 -3.38 9.62 -9.33
CA GLN A 159 -4.35 8.52 -9.37
C GLN A 159 -5.55 8.78 -8.45
N VAL A 160 -5.33 9.32 -7.25
CA VAL A 160 -6.39 9.70 -6.31
C VAL A 160 -7.28 10.78 -6.93
N ALA A 161 -6.70 11.86 -7.44
CA ALA A 161 -7.45 12.96 -8.05
C ALA A 161 -8.31 12.52 -9.24
N GLN A 162 -7.84 11.53 -10.02
CA GLN A 162 -8.59 10.97 -11.15
C GLN A 162 -9.78 10.09 -10.74
N GLN A 163 -9.79 9.54 -9.52
CA GLN A 163 -10.72 8.48 -9.11
C GLN A 163 -11.62 8.86 -7.94
N LEU A 164 -11.33 9.96 -7.24
CA LEU A 164 -12.08 10.38 -6.08
C LEU A 164 -13.49 10.82 -6.48
N ALA A 165 -14.51 10.18 -5.89
CA ALA A 165 -15.89 10.59 -6.13
C ALA A 165 -16.24 11.89 -5.38
N PRO A 166 -17.29 12.64 -5.79
CA PRO A 166 -17.69 13.89 -5.11
C PRO A 166 -18.05 13.72 -3.63
N ASP A 167 -18.49 12.52 -3.21
CA ASP A 167 -18.82 12.19 -1.82
C ASP A 167 -17.68 11.46 -1.11
N GLU A 168 -16.46 11.50 -1.63
CA GLU A 168 -15.27 10.88 -1.04
C GLU A 168 -14.25 11.94 -0.59
N ALA A 169 -13.57 11.65 0.52
CA ALA A 169 -12.47 12.45 1.03
C ALA A 169 -11.23 11.56 1.15
N ALA A 170 -10.16 11.96 0.47
CA ALA A 170 -8.86 11.29 0.57
C ALA A 170 -8.13 11.74 1.83
N VAL A 171 -7.74 10.78 2.67
CA VAL A 171 -6.87 10.98 3.83
C VAL A 171 -5.50 10.43 3.47
N VAL A 172 -4.54 11.34 3.28
CA VAL A 172 -3.20 11.02 2.81
C VAL A 172 -2.24 11.02 3.99
N SER A 173 -1.57 9.90 4.22
CA SER A 173 -0.45 9.83 5.16
C SER A 173 0.67 10.75 4.69
N PRO A 174 1.23 11.62 5.55
CA PRO A 174 2.42 12.36 5.19
C PRO A 174 3.56 11.36 4.90
N PRO A 175 4.40 11.60 3.88
CA PRO A 175 5.55 10.75 3.62
C PRO A 175 6.44 10.70 4.86
N GLU A 176 6.95 9.51 5.17
CA GLU A 176 7.85 9.32 6.30
C GLU A 176 9.16 10.06 6.03
N ARG A 177 9.41 11.16 6.74
CA ARG A 177 10.57 12.02 6.50
C ARG A 177 11.58 11.87 7.62
N ARG A 178 12.86 12.03 7.27
CA ARG A 178 13.90 12.31 8.27
C ARG A 178 13.48 13.56 9.04
N PRO A 179 13.45 13.54 10.38
CA PRO A 179 13.21 14.75 11.15
C PRO A 179 14.25 15.78 10.70
N LYS A 180 13.80 16.90 10.14
CA LYS A 180 14.68 18.05 9.98
C LYS A 180 15.11 18.39 11.40
N SER A 181 16.43 18.51 11.63
CA SER A 181 16.94 19.12 12.85
C SER A 181 16.08 20.33 13.16
N PHE A 182 15.45 20.34 14.33
CA PHE A 182 14.68 21.47 14.82
C PHE A 182 15.64 22.67 14.87
N SER A 183 15.71 23.46 13.79
CA SER A 183 16.26 24.80 13.87
C SER A 183 15.21 25.59 14.62
N VAL A 184 15.45 25.75 15.92
CA VAL A 184 14.75 26.72 16.77
C VAL A 184 14.84 28.06 16.04
N TRP A 185 13.74 28.48 15.42
CA TRP A 185 13.55 29.88 15.07
C TRP A 185 13.47 30.62 16.40
N SER A 186 14.61 31.14 16.88
CA SER A 186 14.59 32.14 17.93
C SER A 186 13.85 33.34 17.37
N CYS A 187 12.59 33.49 17.79
CA CYS A 187 11.82 34.70 17.57
C CYS A 187 12.52 35.81 18.37
N THR A 188 13.43 36.53 17.73
CA THR A 188 14.03 37.72 18.32
C THR A 188 12.94 38.77 18.40
N THR A 189 12.31 38.87 19.57
CA THR A 189 11.38 39.95 19.90
C THR A 189 12.12 41.28 19.74
N ARG A 190 11.82 42.00 18.64
CA ARG A 190 12.14 43.43 18.53
C ARG A 190 11.35 44.15 19.61
N SER A 191 12.02 44.53 20.68
CA SER A 191 11.49 45.48 21.66
C SER A 191 11.27 46.82 20.94
N ILE A 192 10.00 47.17 20.72
CA ILE A 192 9.58 48.52 20.41
C ILE A 192 9.65 49.30 21.72
N LYS A 193 10.68 50.15 21.90
CA LYS A 193 10.68 51.18 22.94
C LYS A 193 9.67 52.26 22.54
N SER A 194 8.52 52.27 23.19
CA SER A 194 7.59 53.39 23.18
C SER A 194 8.21 54.60 23.88
N ARG A 195 8.15 55.76 23.21
CA ARG A 195 8.46 57.08 23.79
C ARG A 195 7.45 57.41 24.90
N GLY A 196 7.95 57.89 26.03
CA GLY A 196 7.19 58.63 27.03
C GLY A 196 7.90 59.95 27.31
N SER A 197 7.25 61.05 26.95
CA SER A 197 7.57 62.43 27.32
C SER A 197 7.23 62.67 28.78
N TRP A 198 8.14 63.29 29.54
CA TRP A 198 8.02 64.55 30.29
C TRP A 198 9.44 65.00 30.68
#